data_AF-A0A7J4B382-F1
#
_entry.id   AF-A0A7J4B382-F1
#
_cell.length_a   1.000
_cell.length_b   1.000
_cell.length_c   1.000
_cell.angle_alpha   90.00
_cell.angle_beta   90.00
_cell.angle_gamma   90.00
#
_symmetry.space_group_name_H-M   'P 1'
#
loop_
_entity.id
_entity.type
_entity.pdbx_description
1 polymer ?
#
loop_
_entity_poly.entity_id
_entity_poly.type
_entity_poly.pdbx_seq_one_letter_code
_entity_poly.pdbx_strand_id
1 'polypeptide(L)'
;MNKSLLIVILLVAGLVILTAGCIKPQEGSEALTFEKSIINDAKARYPDADIVEIEGTENIGGINVTNVRVSFNSDTICPTRMRLRYKTGFGYETGVPTYIVNDCVYKCMGNCIITGSEEAIIAAHSLPGTGKVQEFIGDGKDIKTAAYYNGDTWTVVFRKQSDGTTMNVTLTAQNPIVVEIKG
;
A
#
# COMPACT_ATOMS: atom_id res chain seq x y z
N MET A 1 11.29 -67.51 27.19
CA MET A 1 11.42 -66.04 27.30
C MET A 1 10.73 -65.61 28.59
N ASN A 2 11.47 -65.10 29.59
CA ASN A 2 10.88 -64.78 30.90
C ASN A 2 9.84 -63.66 30.75
N LYS A 3 8.64 -63.85 31.31
CA LYS A 3 7.53 -62.88 31.26
C LYS A 3 7.96 -61.46 31.66
N SER A 4 8.92 -61.36 32.57
CA SER A 4 9.52 -60.10 33.02
C SER A 4 10.29 -59.35 31.90
N LEU A 5 10.96 -60.06 31.00
CA LEU A 5 11.70 -59.45 29.88
C LEU A 5 10.75 -58.83 28.84
N LEU A 6 9.61 -59.49 28.61
CA LEU A 6 8.59 -59.07 27.65
C LEU A 6 7.87 -57.78 28.10
N ILE A 7 7.62 -57.66 29.41
CA ILE A 7 7.04 -56.47 30.03
C ILE A 7 7.99 -55.27 29.94
N VAL A 8 9.29 -55.48 30.18
CA VAL A 8 10.30 -54.41 30.07
C VAL A 8 10.42 -53.90 28.63
N ILE A 9 10.40 -54.79 27.64
CA ILE A 9 10.46 -54.40 26.23
C ILE A 9 9.23 -53.58 25.82
N LEU A 10 8.04 -53.97 26.27
CA LEU A 10 6.79 -53.24 26.01
C LEU A 10 6.77 -51.86 26.69
N LEU A 11 7.31 -51.75 27.90
CA LEU A 11 7.44 -50.47 28.62
C LEU A 11 8.41 -49.51 27.92
N VAL A 12 9.57 -50.01 27.46
CA VAL A 12 10.55 -49.20 26.73
C VAL A 12 10.00 -48.80 25.36
N ALA A 13 9.34 -49.70 24.64
CA ALA A 13 8.71 -49.37 23.36
C ALA A 13 7.58 -48.33 23.51
N GLY A 14 6.76 -48.43 24.56
CA GLY A 14 5.73 -47.44 24.87
C GLY A 14 6.32 -46.06 25.21
N LEU A 15 7.43 -46.02 25.94
CA LEU A 15 8.11 -44.77 26.30
C LEU A 15 8.68 -44.06 25.07
N VAL A 16 9.27 -44.81 24.12
CA VAL A 16 9.82 -44.26 22.87
C VAL A 16 8.72 -43.65 21.99
N ILE A 17 7.56 -44.29 21.89
CA ILE A 17 6.40 -43.80 21.11
C ILE A 17 5.83 -42.51 21.74
N LEU A 18 5.75 -42.44 23.08
CA LEU A 18 5.28 -41.26 23.81
C LEU A 18 6.23 -40.05 23.63
N THR A 19 7.55 -40.27 23.56
CA THR A 19 8.52 -39.18 23.32
C THR A 19 8.62 -38.76 21.85
N ALA A 20 8.33 -39.66 20.90
CA ALA A 20 8.39 -39.35 19.47
C ALA A 20 7.15 -38.59 18.96
N GLY A 21 6.00 -38.71 19.66
CA GLY A 21 4.73 -38.10 19.25
C GLY A 21 4.55 -36.61 19.60
N CYS A 22 5.49 -35.97 20.29
CA CYS A 22 5.37 -34.58 20.75
C CYS A 22 6.32 -33.60 20.04
N ILE A 23 6.83 -33.92 18.87
CA ILE A 23 7.50 -32.94 18.01
C ILE A 23 6.48 -32.49 16.96
N LYS A 24 5.56 -31.62 17.37
CA LYS A 24 4.91 -30.75 16.37
C LYS A 24 6.03 -29.96 15.72
N PRO A 25 6.09 -29.87 14.37
CA PRO A 25 6.91 -28.86 13.74
C PRO A 25 6.47 -27.55 14.39
N GLN A 26 7.37 -26.91 15.12
CA GLN A 26 7.20 -25.53 15.50
C GLN A 26 7.10 -24.82 14.15
N GLU A 27 5.88 -24.49 13.73
CA GLU A 27 5.67 -23.62 12.58
C GLU A 27 6.66 -22.49 12.77
N GLY A 28 7.59 -22.38 11.81
CA GLY A 28 8.68 -21.43 11.90
C GLY A 28 8.06 -20.09 12.25
N SER A 29 8.37 -19.59 13.46
CA SER A 29 8.26 -18.17 13.75
C SER A 29 9.23 -17.54 12.74
N GLU A 30 8.75 -17.23 11.54
CA GLU A 30 9.48 -16.43 10.57
C GLU A 30 9.97 -15.22 11.35
N ALA A 31 11.27 -15.06 11.47
CA ALA A 31 11.83 -13.88 12.09
C ALA A 31 11.19 -12.66 11.41
N LEU A 32 10.53 -11.80 12.19
CA LEU A 32 9.97 -10.55 11.69
C LEU A 32 11.11 -9.77 11.03
N THR A 33 11.12 -9.71 9.70
CA THR A 33 12.05 -8.85 8.98
C THR A 33 11.76 -7.41 9.35
N PHE A 34 12.77 -6.54 9.30
CA PHE A 34 12.59 -5.11 9.58
C PHE A 34 11.51 -4.48 8.68
N GLU A 35 11.39 -4.92 7.44
CA GLU A 35 10.31 -4.49 6.53
C GLU A 35 8.93 -4.97 6.99
N LYS A 36 8.81 -6.23 7.42
CA LYS A 36 7.55 -6.76 7.97
C LYS A 36 7.14 -6.03 9.25
N SER A 37 8.09 -5.68 10.13
CA SER A 37 7.77 -4.91 11.34
C SER A 37 7.33 -3.48 11.02
N ILE A 38 7.95 -2.82 10.03
CA ILE A 38 7.52 -1.51 9.52
C ILE A 38 6.07 -1.56 9.00
N ILE A 39 5.76 -2.52 8.12
CA ILE A 39 4.41 -2.64 7.55
C ILE A 39 3.38 -2.93 8.64
N ASN A 40 3.70 -3.80 9.60
CA ASN A 40 2.80 -4.12 10.70
C ASN A 40 2.54 -2.91 11.61
N ASP A 41 3.58 -2.14 11.94
CA ASP A 41 3.44 -0.90 12.71
C ASP A 41 2.61 0.14 11.94
N ALA A 42 2.86 0.31 10.65
CA ALA A 42 2.08 1.22 9.80
C ALA A 42 0.60 0.84 9.73
N LYS A 43 0.29 -0.44 9.52
CA LYS A 43 -1.10 -0.96 9.51
C LYS A 43 -1.77 -0.85 10.87
N ALA A 44 -1.03 -1.04 11.96
CA ALA A 44 -1.56 -0.88 13.31
C ALA A 44 -1.91 0.58 13.62
N ARG A 45 -1.11 1.55 13.12
CA ARG A 45 -1.40 2.98 13.27
C ARG A 45 -2.52 3.47 12.37
N TYR A 46 -2.65 2.89 11.18
CA TYR A 46 -3.60 3.29 10.15
C TYR A 46 -4.44 2.08 9.68
N PRO A 47 -5.34 1.57 10.54
CA PRO A 47 -6.11 0.36 10.24
C PRO A 47 -7.11 0.55 9.09
N ASP A 48 -7.57 1.79 8.87
CA ASP A 48 -8.56 2.14 7.85
C ASP A 48 -7.92 2.53 6.51
N ALA A 49 -6.60 2.35 6.35
CA ALA A 49 -5.91 2.65 5.11
C ALA A 49 -6.17 1.57 4.05
N ASP A 50 -6.47 2.00 2.82
CA ASP A 50 -6.65 1.10 1.67
C ASP A 50 -5.32 0.49 1.22
N ILE A 51 -4.25 1.30 1.27
CA ILE A 51 -2.92 0.93 0.81
C ILE A 51 -1.92 1.25 1.92
N VAL A 52 -1.10 0.24 2.26
CA VAL A 52 0.07 0.39 3.14
C VAL A 52 1.23 -0.42 2.54
N GLU A 53 2.21 0.28 1.97
CA GLU A 53 3.33 -0.35 1.25
C GLU A 53 4.64 0.45 1.40
N ILE A 54 5.78 -0.23 1.24
CA ILE A 54 7.09 0.42 1.22
C ILE A 54 7.33 1.00 -0.18
N GLU A 55 7.56 2.31 -0.27
CA GLU A 55 7.89 3.00 -1.53
C GLU A 55 9.38 2.84 -1.88
N GLY A 56 10.22 2.71 -0.86
CA GLY A 56 11.66 2.57 -1.02
C GLY A 56 12.44 2.90 0.25
N THR A 57 13.74 2.69 0.18
CA THR A 57 14.68 3.06 1.25
C THR A 57 15.74 3.98 0.69
N GLU A 58 15.99 5.09 1.38
CA GLU A 58 16.99 6.10 1.03
C GLU A 58 18.04 6.22 2.15
N ASN A 59 19.28 6.54 1.79
CA ASN A 59 20.31 6.83 2.79
C ASN A 59 20.39 8.35 2.99
N ILE A 60 19.98 8.82 4.17
CA ILE A 60 20.03 10.23 4.55
C ILE A 60 21.04 10.39 5.68
N GLY A 61 22.17 11.03 5.39
CA GLY A 61 23.20 11.31 6.40
C GLY A 61 23.80 10.05 7.03
N GLY A 62 23.94 8.96 6.25
CA GLY A 62 24.46 7.68 6.74
C GLY A 62 23.40 6.77 7.37
N ILE A 63 22.15 7.21 7.48
CA ILE A 63 21.05 6.44 8.08
C ILE A 63 20.10 5.99 6.97
N ASN A 64 19.78 4.70 6.95
CA ASN A 64 18.75 4.17 6.06
C ASN A 64 17.36 4.57 6.59
N VAL A 65 16.59 5.23 5.72
CA VAL A 65 15.23 5.70 5.95
C VAL A 65 14.31 5.00 4.98
N THR A 66 13.39 4.19 5.49
CA THR A 66 12.36 3.52 4.71
C THR A 66 11.12 4.41 4.66
N ASN A 67 10.68 4.73 3.44
CA ASN A 67 9.48 5.49 3.15
C ASN A 67 8.31 4.53 2.94
N VAL A 68 7.21 4.76 3.66
CA VAL A 68 5.99 3.95 3.58
C VAL A 68 4.85 4.83 3.10
N ARG A 69 4.20 4.40 2.02
CA ARG A 69 2.96 4.97 1.52
C ARG A 69 1.81 4.51 2.39
N VAL A 70 0.95 5.45 2.76
CA VAL A 70 -0.35 5.17 3.34
C VAL A 70 -1.40 5.97 2.58
N SER A 71 -2.38 5.27 2.02
CA SER A 71 -3.46 5.89 1.25
C SER A 71 -4.84 5.57 1.79
N PHE A 72 -5.76 6.52 1.63
CA PHE A 72 -7.18 6.40 2.01
C PHE A 72 -8.07 6.86 0.87
N ASN A 73 -9.25 6.26 0.78
CA ASN A 73 -10.23 6.50 -0.26
C ASN A 73 -9.60 6.39 -1.66
N SER A 74 -8.72 5.40 -1.86
CA SER A 74 -7.85 5.29 -3.04
C SER A 74 -8.61 5.13 -4.36
N ASP A 75 -9.88 4.72 -4.28
CA ASP A 75 -10.77 4.52 -5.42
C ASP A 75 -11.80 5.65 -5.59
N THR A 76 -11.60 6.80 -4.94
CA THR A 76 -12.49 7.97 -5.00
C THR A 76 -11.84 9.14 -5.74
N ILE A 77 -12.62 10.16 -6.10
CA ILE A 77 -12.10 11.36 -6.77
C ILE A 77 -11.13 12.19 -5.91
N CYS A 78 -11.17 12.03 -4.57
CA CYS A 78 -10.36 12.80 -3.63
C CYS A 78 -9.63 11.87 -2.66
N PRO A 79 -8.72 11.03 -3.17
CA PRO A 79 -7.95 10.14 -2.30
C PRO A 79 -7.00 10.97 -1.43
N THR A 80 -6.53 10.38 -0.33
CA THR A 80 -5.50 10.95 0.52
C THR A 80 -4.26 10.07 0.48
N ARG A 81 -3.07 10.65 0.36
CA ARG A 81 -1.79 9.94 0.43
C ARG A 81 -0.84 10.66 1.36
N MET A 82 -0.30 9.91 2.31
CA MET A 82 0.78 10.35 3.16
C MET A 82 1.98 9.40 3.07
N ARG A 83 3.13 9.95 3.44
CA ARG A 83 4.38 9.21 3.58
C ARG A 83 4.80 9.19 5.03
N LEU A 84 5.03 7.98 5.55
CA LEU A 84 5.67 7.74 6.84
C LEU A 84 7.15 7.44 6.63
N ARG A 85 7.98 7.78 7.61
CA ARG A 85 9.42 7.50 7.61
C ARG A 85 9.81 6.61 8.76
N TYR A 86 10.62 5.60 8.47
CA TYR A 86 11.17 4.67 9.44
C TYR A 86 12.69 4.65 9.34
N LYS A 87 13.38 4.94 10.43
CA LYS A 87 14.85 4.94 10.49
C LYS A 87 15.34 3.59 11.00
N THR A 88 16.25 2.96 10.27
CA THR A 88 16.87 1.70 10.74
C THR A 88 17.56 1.93 12.08
N GLY A 89 17.20 1.10 13.08
CA GLY A 89 17.72 1.20 14.45
C GLY A 89 16.96 2.15 15.38
N PHE A 90 16.09 3.02 14.86
CA PHE A 90 15.33 4.01 15.66
C PHE A 90 13.80 3.85 15.55
N GLY A 91 13.30 3.13 14.53
CA GLY A 91 11.87 2.91 14.33
C GLY A 91 11.16 4.07 13.63
N TYR A 92 9.86 4.21 13.86
CA TYR A 92 9.03 5.26 13.27
C TYR A 92 9.51 6.66 13.68
N GLU A 93 9.67 7.56 12.71
CA GLU A 93 9.96 8.97 12.97
C GLU A 93 8.67 9.67 13.45
N THR A 94 8.53 9.80 14.77
CA THR A 94 7.35 10.37 15.41
C THR A 94 7.11 11.81 14.98
N GLY A 95 5.91 12.11 14.50
CA GLY A 95 5.44 13.48 14.25
C GLY A 95 5.52 13.97 12.81
N VAL A 96 5.92 13.13 11.83
CA VAL A 96 6.06 13.58 10.44
C VAL A 96 5.43 12.61 9.44
N PRO A 97 4.08 12.45 9.40
CA PRO A 97 3.45 12.07 8.15
C PRO A 97 3.56 13.25 7.17
N THR A 98 4.20 13.02 6.04
CA THR A 98 4.23 14.03 4.96
C THR A 98 3.05 13.78 4.04
N TYR A 99 2.07 14.68 4.04
CA TYR A 99 0.95 14.60 3.10
C TYR A 99 1.42 14.98 1.71
N ILE A 100 1.36 14.02 0.80
CA ILE A 100 1.62 14.22 -0.63
C ILE A 100 0.32 14.70 -1.29
N VAL A 101 -0.79 14.09 -0.88
CA VAL A 101 -2.14 14.42 -1.34
C VAL A 101 -3.06 14.54 -0.13
N ASN A 102 -3.77 15.68 -0.02
CA ASN A 102 -4.82 15.90 0.99
C ASN A 102 -5.87 16.88 0.46
N ASP A 103 -7.09 16.80 1.00
CA ASP A 103 -8.19 17.75 0.73
C ASP A 103 -8.53 17.93 -0.76
N CYS A 104 -8.34 16.89 -1.58
CA CYS A 104 -8.53 16.95 -3.03
C CYS A 104 -7.66 18.01 -3.75
N VAL A 105 -6.55 18.44 -3.14
CA VAL A 105 -5.63 19.41 -3.71
C VAL A 105 -4.37 18.72 -4.18
N TYR A 106 -4.08 18.84 -5.47
CA TYR A 106 -2.80 18.45 -6.03
C TYR A 106 -1.75 19.52 -5.70
N LYS A 107 -0.78 19.19 -4.83
CA LYS A 107 0.33 20.09 -4.48
C LYS A 107 1.55 19.73 -5.33
N CYS A 108 1.72 20.47 -6.41
CA CYS A 108 2.92 20.42 -7.25
C CYS A 108 3.99 21.37 -6.70
N MET A 109 5.14 20.85 -6.27
CA MET A 109 6.30 21.64 -5.85
C MET A 109 7.46 21.49 -6.85
N GLY A 110 7.69 22.49 -7.71
CA GLY A 110 8.85 22.53 -8.61
C GLY A 110 8.71 21.67 -9.87
N ASN A 111 9.73 20.86 -10.20
CA ASN A 111 9.68 19.87 -11.29
C ASN A 111 8.78 18.70 -10.88
N CYS A 112 7.48 18.81 -11.15
CA CYS A 112 6.49 17.88 -10.62
C CYS A 112 6.47 16.57 -11.38
N ILE A 113 6.54 15.48 -10.64
CA ILE A 113 6.42 14.11 -11.12
C ILE A 113 5.30 13.46 -10.33
N ILE A 114 4.30 12.94 -11.03
CA ILE A 114 3.26 12.12 -10.44
C ILE A 114 3.85 10.74 -10.16
N THR A 115 4.02 10.43 -8.88
CA THR A 115 4.67 9.18 -8.43
C THR A 115 3.67 8.13 -7.99
N GLY A 116 2.40 8.48 -7.81
CA GLY A 116 1.36 7.55 -7.37
C GLY A 116 -0.01 7.84 -7.96
N SER A 117 -0.89 6.86 -7.83
CA SER A 117 -2.25 6.88 -8.36
C SER A 117 -3.09 8.01 -7.78
N GLU A 118 -2.92 8.37 -6.50
CA GLU A 118 -3.68 9.43 -5.84
C GLU A 118 -3.40 10.80 -6.46
N GLU A 119 -2.12 11.07 -6.76
CA GLU A 119 -1.70 12.29 -7.44
C GLU A 119 -2.28 12.34 -8.86
N ALA A 120 -2.24 11.19 -9.57
CA ALA A 120 -2.78 11.08 -10.91
C ALA A 120 -4.30 11.34 -10.94
N ILE A 121 -5.05 10.75 -10.01
CA ILE A 121 -6.51 10.91 -9.91
C ILE A 121 -6.88 12.38 -9.76
N ILE A 122 -6.23 13.10 -8.83
CA ILE A 122 -6.54 14.52 -8.63
C ILE A 122 -6.13 15.35 -9.84
N ALA A 123 -4.90 15.14 -10.34
CA ALA A 123 -4.42 15.86 -11.51
C ALA A 123 -5.37 15.71 -12.71
N ALA A 124 -5.94 14.52 -12.91
CA ALA A 124 -6.86 14.22 -14.01
C ALA A 124 -8.17 15.02 -13.99
N HIS A 125 -8.57 15.60 -12.84
CA HIS A 125 -9.77 16.44 -12.75
C HIS A 125 -9.50 17.86 -12.21
N SER A 126 -8.26 18.17 -11.82
CA SER A 126 -7.88 19.49 -11.30
C SER A 126 -6.98 20.30 -12.23
N LEU A 127 -6.31 19.67 -13.21
CA LEU A 127 -5.43 20.39 -14.14
C LEU A 127 -6.23 21.25 -15.13
N PRO A 128 -5.63 22.32 -15.70
CA PRO A 128 -6.25 23.06 -16.78
C PRO A 128 -6.67 22.16 -17.96
N GLY A 129 -7.85 22.42 -18.53
CA GLY A 129 -8.40 21.63 -19.64
C GLY A 129 -9.30 20.45 -19.23
N THR A 130 -9.47 20.20 -17.92
CA THR A 130 -10.28 19.09 -17.38
C THR A 130 -11.76 19.42 -17.17
N GLY A 131 -12.28 20.53 -17.71
CA GLY A 131 -13.68 20.96 -17.47
C GLY A 131 -14.73 19.90 -17.80
N LYS A 132 -14.55 19.14 -18.89
CA LYS A 132 -15.43 18.00 -19.23
C LYS A 132 -15.38 16.86 -18.20
N VAL A 133 -14.23 16.66 -17.58
CA VAL A 133 -14.06 15.67 -16.51
C VAL A 133 -14.81 16.14 -15.27
N GLN A 134 -14.68 17.42 -14.91
CA GLN A 134 -15.41 18.03 -13.79
C GLN A 134 -16.93 17.93 -13.98
N GLU A 135 -17.43 18.18 -15.19
CA GLU A 135 -18.84 17.99 -15.54
C GLU A 135 -19.27 16.52 -15.43
N PHE A 136 -18.43 15.57 -15.88
CA PHE A 136 -18.72 14.15 -15.80
C PHE A 136 -18.79 13.64 -14.36
N ILE A 137 -17.85 14.06 -13.50
CA ILE A 137 -17.77 13.61 -12.11
C ILE A 137 -18.82 14.26 -11.20
N GLY A 138 -19.28 15.48 -11.53
CA GLY A 138 -20.28 16.19 -10.74
C GLY A 138 -19.84 16.42 -9.28
N ASP A 139 -20.64 15.98 -8.32
CA ASP A 139 -20.32 16.06 -6.89
C ASP A 139 -19.41 14.92 -6.40
N GLY A 140 -19.05 13.99 -7.28
CA GLY A 140 -18.12 12.89 -7.01
C GLY A 140 -18.68 11.70 -6.21
N LYS A 141 -19.93 11.75 -5.73
CA LYS A 141 -20.46 10.70 -4.83
C LYS A 141 -20.66 9.36 -5.51
N ASP A 142 -20.94 9.37 -6.81
CA ASP A 142 -21.20 8.17 -7.60
C ASP A 142 -19.99 7.73 -8.45
N ILE A 143 -18.82 8.31 -8.20
CA ILE A 143 -17.64 8.11 -9.05
C ILE A 143 -16.63 7.22 -8.34
N LYS A 144 -16.27 6.12 -9.00
CA LYS A 144 -15.08 5.33 -8.66
C LYS A 144 -13.96 5.60 -9.63
N THR A 145 -12.73 5.57 -9.12
CA THR A 145 -11.54 5.90 -9.89
C THR A 145 -10.53 4.76 -9.88
N ALA A 146 -9.80 4.63 -10.99
CA ALA A 146 -8.59 3.82 -11.06
C ALA A 146 -7.52 4.58 -11.84
N ALA A 147 -6.25 4.40 -11.50
CA ALA A 147 -5.15 5.04 -12.22
C ALA A 147 -4.06 4.01 -12.56
N TYR A 148 -3.59 4.08 -13.80
CA TYR A 148 -2.64 3.13 -14.36
C TYR A 148 -1.45 3.88 -14.95
N TYR A 149 -0.25 3.47 -14.56
CA TYR A 149 0.99 4.06 -15.06
C TYR A 149 1.56 3.23 -16.22
N ASN A 150 1.87 3.91 -17.32
CA ASN A 150 2.38 3.30 -18.55
C ASN A 150 3.84 3.69 -18.84
N GLY A 151 4.59 4.17 -17.84
CA GLY A 151 5.99 4.58 -17.98
C GLY A 151 6.17 6.10 -18.14
N ASP A 152 5.46 6.73 -19.07
CA ASP A 152 5.57 8.20 -19.25
C ASP A 152 4.26 8.94 -18.97
N THR A 153 3.15 8.18 -18.93
CA THR A 153 1.81 8.72 -18.76
C THR A 153 1.05 7.95 -17.70
N TRP A 154 0.07 8.64 -17.13
CA TRP A 154 -0.97 8.07 -16.30
C TRP A 154 -2.27 8.06 -17.08
N THR A 155 -3.00 6.95 -17.04
CA THR A 155 -4.38 6.85 -17.48
C THR A 155 -5.27 6.72 -16.26
N VAL A 156 -6.15 7.69 -16.06
CA VAL A 156 -7.13 7.71 -14.98
C VAL A 156 -8.50 7.40 -15.54
N VAL A 157 -9.19 6.43 -14.95
CA VAL A 157 -10.54 6.02 -15.33
C VAL A 157 -11.49 6.52 -14.25
N PHE A 158 -12.47 7.34 -14.63
CA PHE A 158 -13.61 7.73 -13.80
C PHE A 158 -14.82 6.91 -14.24
N ARG A 159 -15.44 6.17 -13.32
CA ARG A 159 -16.60 5.32 -13.61
C ARG A 159 -17.78 5.72 -12.74
N LYS A 160 -18.91 6.03 -13.36
CA LYS A 160 -20.20 6.19 -12.66
C LYS A 160 -20.71 4.83 -12.20
N GLN A 161 -21.08 4.72 -10.93
CA GLN A 161 -21.63 3.48 -10.39
C GLN A 161 -23.10 3.29 -10.83
N SER A 162 -23.83 4.38 -11.08
CA SER A 162 -25.25 4.33 -11.45
C SER A 162 -25.51 3.67 -12.80
N ASP A 163 -24.68 3.93 -13.81
CA ASP A 163 -24.90 3.50 -15.19
C ASP A 163 -23.69 2.81 -15.83
N GLY A 164 -22.55 2.76 -15.13
CA GLY A 164 -21.33 2.13 -15.61
C GLY A 164 -20.58 2.91 -16.69
N THR A 165 -21.03 4.12 -17.03
CA THR A 165 -20.31 4.98 -17.99
C THR A 165 -18.93 5.35 -17.46
N THR A 166 -17.98 5.50 -18.38
CA THR A 166 -16.57 5.73 -18.05
C THR A 166 -16.00 6.92 -18.79
N MET A 167 -15.17 7.71 -18.11
CA MET A 167 -14.33 8.73 -18.72
C MET A 167 -12.86 8.44 -18.39
N ASN A 168 -12.04 8.32 -19.44
CA ASN A 168 -10.62 8.07 -19.34
C ASN A 168 -9.86 9.37 -19.61
N VAL A 169 -8.94 9.72 -18.73
CA VAL A 169 -8.07 10.89 -18.84
C VAL A 169 -6.63 10.41 -18.86
N THR A 170 -5.92 10.73 -19.94
CA THR A 170 -4.49 10.46 -20.05
C THR A 170 -3.73 11.75 -19.79
N LEU A 171 -2.76 11.70 -18.89
CA LEU A 171 -1.90 12.82 -18.53
C LEU A 171 -0.44 12.40 -18.43
N THR A 172 0.44 13.37 -18.62
CA THR A 172 1.88 13.18 -18.61
C THR A 172 2.39 13.06 -17.16
N ALA A 173 3.34 12.14 -16.88
CA ALA A 173 3.79 11.91 -15.50
C ALA A 173 4.72 13.03 -15.00
N GLN A 174 5.66 13.45 -15.85
CA GLN A 174 6.52 14.63 -15.63
C GLN A 174 5.81 15.87 -16.16
N ASN A 175 5.86 16.96 -15.39
CA ASN A 175 5.25 18.26 -15.70
C ASN A 175 3.81 18.09 -16.23
N PRO A 176 2.89 17.62 -15.37
CA PRO A 176 1.64 17.01 -15.82
C PRO A 176 0.78 17.93 -16.68
N ILE A 177 0.49 17.45 -17.89
CA ILE A 177 -0.50 18.03 -18.80
C ILE A 177 -1.49 16.94 -19.23
N VAL A 178 -2.74 17.35 -19.49
CA VAL A 178 -3.75 16.47 -20.07
C VAL A 178 -3.42 16.25 -21.55
N VAL A 179 -3.23 14.99 -21.92
CA VAL A 179 -2.93 14.56 -23.30
C VAL A 179 -4.22 14.20 -24.02
N GLU A 180 -5.14 13.51 -23.35
CA GLU A 180 -6.35 12.99 -23.98
C GLU A 180 -7.48 12.82 -22.95
N ILE A 181 -8.73 13.07 -23.38
CA ILE A 181 -9.95 12.74 -22.64
C ILE A 181 -10.87 11.94 -23.58
N LYS A 182 -11.25 10.73 -23.17
CA LYS A 182 -12.19 9.84 -23.87
C LYS A 182 -13.35 9.50 -22.95
N GLY A 183 -14.59 9.61 -23.44
CA GLY A 183 -15.82 9.23 -22.72
C GLY A 183 -16.68 8.28 -23.53
#